data_AF-A0A2N3AMG6-F1
#
_entry.id   AF-A0A2N3AMG6-F1
#
_cell.length_a   1.000
_cell.length_b   1.000
_cell.length_c   1.000
_cell.angle_alpha   90.00
_cell.angle_beta   90.00
_cell.angle_gamma   90.00
#
_symmetry.space_group_name_H-M   'P 1'
#
loop_
_entity.id
_entity.type
_entity.pdbx_description
1 polymer ?
#
loop_
_entity_poly.entity_id
_entity_poly.type
_entity_poly.pdbx_seq_one_letter_code
_entity_poly.pdbx_strand_id
1 'polypeptide(L)'
;MKTDKKYGNFLIHKPAEAKVIIERITKNKALVKIENFISPTIIERLNIDNNLFKVKIPDFRSMIDTVLIDSNYNGNTFHIVYSDVPEKKNDLVKGKYEIEIPADKVKIAVKIIDMLGEEVLAVFEI
;
A
#
# COMPACT_ATOMS: atom_id res chain seq x y z
N MET A 1 -5.51 -6.76 -44.62
CA MET A 1 -4.79 -6.87 -43.34
C MET A 1 -5.64 -7.76 -42.43
N LYS A 2 -5.17 -8.97 -42.09
CA LYS A 2 -5.91 -9.89 -41.21
C LYS A 2 -5.78 -9.36 -39.78
N THR A 3 -6.89 -9.00 -39.15
CA THR A 3 -6.92 -8.64 -37.73
C THR A 3 -6.70 -9.91 -36.91
N ASP A 4 -5.49 -10.09 -36.40
CA ASP A 4 -5.17 -11.12 -35.43
C ASP A 4 -5.99 -10.90 -34.16
N LYS A 5 -6.93 -11.81 -33.89
CA LYS A 5 -7.70 -11.90 -32.63
C LYS A 5 -6.84 -12.18 -31.39
N LYS A 6 -5.50 -12.19 -31.53
CA LYS A 6 -4.53 -12.42 -30.43
C LYS A 6 -4.17 -11.17 -29.64
N TYR A 7 -4.46 -9.97 -30.13
CA TYR A 7 -4.07 -8.70 -29.51
C TYR A 7 -5.29 -7.80 -29.34
N GLY A 8 -5.94 -7.85 -28.19
CA GLY A 8 -7.03 -6.92 -27.94
C GLY A 8 -7.94 -7.21 -26.77
N ASN A 9 -7.46 -7.85 -25.70
CA ASN A 9 -8.04 -7.51 -24.41
C ASN A 9 -7.44 -6.16 -24.04
N PHE A 10 -8.24 -5.09 -24.12
CA PHE A 10 -7.97 -3.89 -23.35
C PHE A 10 -7.89 -4.34 -21.89
N LEU A 11 -6.66 -4.58 -21.40
CA LEU A 11 -6.41 -4.83 -20.00
C LEU A 11 -6.72 -3.50 -19.30
N ILE A 12 -7.93 -3.38 -18.78
CA ILE A 12 -8.31 -2.26 -17.94
C ILE A 12 -7.46 -2.40 -16.68
N HIS A 13 -6.38 -1.61 -16.60
CA HIS A 13 -5.52 -1.55 -15.41
C HIS A 13 -6.38 -1.18 -14.21
N LYS A 14 -6.34 -2.00 -13.17
CA LYS A 14 -6.95 -1.69 -11.88
C LYS A 14 -5.84 -1.27 -10.93
N PRO A 15 -5.91 -0.06 -10.36
CA PRO A 15 -4.87 0.40 -9.47
C PRO A 15 -4.84 -0.43 -8.18
N ALA A 16 -3.69 -0.42 -7.50
CA ALA A 16 -3.59 -0.95 -6.15
C ALA A 16 -4.52 -0.19 -5.17
N GLU A 17 -5.04 -0.90 -4.18
CA GLU A 17 -5.97 -0.38 -3.18
C GLU A 17 -5.52 -0.76 -1.77
N ALA A 18 -5.69 0.17 -0.83
CA ALA A 18 -5.34 -0.02 0.57
C ALA A 18 -6.49 0.35 1.50
N LYS A 19 -6.73 -0.49 2.51
CA LYS A 19 -7.62 -0.16 3.64
C LYS A 19 -6.75 0.21 4.84
N VAL A 20 -6.72 1.49 5.17
CA VAL A 20 -5.94 2.05 6.29
C VAL A 20 -6.89 2.65 7.31
N ILE A 21 -6.60 2.42 8.58
CA ILE A 21 -7.26 3.03 9.73
C ILE A 21 -6.22 3.85 10.49
N ILE A 22 -6.61 5.06 10.89
CA ILE A 22 -5.78 5.94 11.70
C ILE A 22 -6.58 6.38 12.92
N GLU A 23 -6.00 6.18 14.10
CA GLU A 23 -6.63 6.48 15.39
C GLU A 23 -5.70 7.32 16.24
N ARG A 24 -6.21 8.42 16.81
CA ARG A 24 -5.46 9.21 17.80
C ARG A 24 -5.42 8.46 19.13
N ILE A 25 -4.22 8.14 19.63
CA ILE A 25 -4.04 7.43 20.91
C ILE A 25 -3.87 8.42 22.07
N THR A 26 -3.06 9.45 21.85
CA THR A 26 -2.81 10.54 22.82
C THR A 26 -2.82 11.88 22.11
N LYS A 27 -2.66 12.98 22.86
CA LYS A 27 -2.56 14.32 22.27
C LYS A 27 -1.45 14.43 21.22
N ASN A 28 -0.35 13.70 21.41
CA ASN A 28 0.85 13.77 20.58
C ASN A 28 1.15 12.47 19.81
N LYS A 29 0.25 11.48 19.81
CA LYS A 29 0.47 10.20 19.11
C LYS A 29 -0.76 9.67 18.38
N ALA A 30 -0.52 9.03 17.24
CA ALA A 30 -1.51 8.29 16.47
C ALA A 30 -1.03 6.87 16.15
N LEU A 31 -2.00 5.96 16.04
CA LEU A 31 -1.83 4.60 15.53
C LEU A 31 -2.24 4.58 14.06
N VAL A 32 -1.34 4.15 13.18
CA VAL A 32 -1.64 3.83 11.78
C VAL A 32 -1.70 2.32 11.64
N LYS A 33 -2.80 1.79 11.12
CA LYS A 33 -3.01 0.36 10.88
C LYS A 33 -3.42 0.13 9.43
N ILE A 34 -2.65 -0.70 8.73
CA ILE A 34 -3.05 -1.24 7.43
C ILE A 34 -3.87 -2.50 7.70
N GLU A 35 -5.15 -2.47 7.36
CA GLU A 35 -6.05 -3.62 7.54
C GLU A 35 -6.02 -4.57 6.36
N ASN A 36 -5.85 -4.03 5.16
CA ASN A 36 -5.78 -4.79 3.93
C ASN A 36 -5.06 -4.01 2.85
N PHE A 37 -4.44 -4.73 1.91
CA PHE A 37 -3.83 -4.17 0.70
C PHE A 37 -4.06 -5.15 -0.45
N ILE A 38 -4.35 -4.64 -1.63
CA ILE A 38 -4.59 -5.45 -2.83
C ILE A 38 -3.86 -4.78 -3.99
N SER A 39 -2.93 -5.51 -4.61
CA SER A 39 -2.33 -5.14 -5.90
C SER A 39 -2.89 -6.07 -6.99
N PRO A 40 -3.83 -5.59 -7.84
CA PRO A 40 -4.37 -6.37 -8.94
C PRO A 40 -3.28 -6.86 -9.88
N THR A 41 -2.27 -6.03 -10.16
CA THR A 41 -1.12 -6.34 -11.02
C THR A 41 -0.33 -7.55 -10.52
N ILE A 42 -0.05 -7.62 -9.20
CA ILE A 42 0.64 -8.77 -8.59
C ILE A 42 -0.23 -10.02 -8.71
N ILE A 43 -1.52 -9.92 -8.39
CA ILE A 43 -2.45 -11.07 -8.45
C ILE A 43 -2.57 -11.61 -9.88
N GLU A 44 -2.66 -10.73 -10.87
CA GLU A 44 -2.71 -11.11 -12.28
C GLU A 44 -1.44 -11.87 -12.70
N ARG A 45 -0.25 -11.35 -12.38
CA ARG A 45 1.03 -12.01 -12.68
C ARG A 45 1.14 -13.39 -12.03
N LEU A 46 0.81 -13.49 -10.74
CA LEU A 46 0.84 -14.76 -10.01
C LEU A 46 -0.12 -15.81 -10.61
N ASN A 47 -1.30 -15.38 -11.09
CA ASN A 47 -2.27 -16.27 -11.71
C ASN A 47 -1.89 -16.67 -13.15
N ILE A 48 -1.22 -15.80 -13.92
CA ILE A 48 -0.67 -16.17 -15.23
C ILE A 48 0.38 -17.28 -15.08
N ASP A 49 1.22 -17.18 -14.06
CA ASP A 49 2.23 -18.20 -13.77
C ASP A 49 1.61 -19.50 -13.22
N ASN A 50 0.40 -19.44 -12.66
CA ASN A 50 -0.32 -20.57 -12.08
C ASN A 50 -1.63 -20.90 -12.84
N ASN A 51 -1.50 -21.42 -14.06
CA ASN A 51 -2.64 -21.77 -14.93
C ASN A 51 -3.65 -22.79 -14.36
N LEU A 52 -3.36 -23.47 -13.24
CA LEU A 52 -4.24 -24.47 -12.63
C LEU A 52 -4.91 -24.02 -11.32
N PHE A 53 -4.39 -23.01 -10.61
CA PHE A 53 -4.90 -22.61 -9.29
C PHE A 53 -4.83 -21.08 -9.10
N LYS A 54 -5.92 -20.49 -8.60
CA LYS A 54 -5.89 -19.09 -8.12
C LYS A 54 -4.94 -19.00 -6.93
N VAL A 55 -3.91 -18.17 -7.05
CA VAL A 55 -2.94 -17.97 -5.96
C VAL A 55 -3.66 -17.35 -4.77
N LYS A 56 -3.56 -18.02 -3.62
CA LYS A 56 -4.01 -17.47 -2.34
C LYS A 56 -2.86 -16.70 -1.73
N ILE A 57 -3.09 -15.42 -1.43
CA ILE A 57 -2.16 -14.59 -0.68
C ILE A 57 -2.65 -14.62 0.78
N PRO A 58 -1.99 -15.38 1.67
CA PRO A 58 -2.46 -15.56 3.04
C PRO A 58 -2.26 -14.30 3.89
N ASP A 59 -1.26 -13.49 3.54
CA ASP A 59 -0.93 -12.24 4.22
C ASP A 59 -0.75 -11.14 3.17
N PHE A 60 -1.61 -10.11 3.19
CA PHE A 60 -1.57 -9.00 2.25
C PHE A 60 -0.23 -8.27 2.26
N ARG A 61 0.50 -8.32 3.39
CA ARG A 61 1.81 -7.66 3.54
C ARG A 61 2.84 -8.23 2.59
N SER A 62 2.63 -9.44 2.07
CA SER A 62 3.49 -10.05 1.06
C SER A 62 3.43 -9.34 -0.31
N MET A 63 2.44 -8.46 -0.52
CA MET A 63 2.35 -7.62 -1.71
C MET A 63 3.00 -6.24 -1.50
N ILE A 64 3.35 -5.88 -0.27
CA ILE A 64 3.88 -4.56 0.08
C ILE A 64 5.40 -4.64 0.16
N ASP A 65 6.07 -3.79 -0.60
CA ASP A 65 7.51 -3.59 -0.51
C ASP A 65 7.86 -2.63 0.62
N THR A 66 7.21 -1.46 0.65
CA THR A 66 7.57 -0.37 1.55
C THR A 66 6.35 0.38 2.07
N VAL A 67 6.38 0.80 3.34
CA VAL A 67 5.41 1.74 3.92
C VAL A 67 6.12 3.00 4.42
N LEU A 68 5.69 4.16 3.95
CA LEU A 68 6.18 5.46 4.38
C LEU A 68 5.03 6.26 5.00
N ILE A 69 5.33 7.01 6.07
CA ILE A 69 4.33 7.82 6.77
C ILE A 69 4.82 9.25 6.92
N ASP A 70 3.94 10.20 6.64
CA ASP A 70 4.04 11.62 6.96
C ASP A 70 2.96 11.96 7.99
N SER A 71 3.34 12.47 9.16
CA SER A 71 2.41 12.78 10.25
C SER A 71 1.77 14.16 10.17
N ASN A 72 2.19 15.01 9.22
CA ASN A 72 1.67 16.37 9.04
C ASN A 72 1.71 16.79 7.56
N TYR A 73 1.08 15.99 6.71
CA TYR A 73 1.08 16.17 5.27
C TYR A 73 0.33 17.45 4.86
N ASN A 74 1.05 18.36 4.21
CA ASN A 74 0.51 19.65 3.78
C ASN A 74 -0.23 19.61 2.43
N GLY A 75 -0.27 18.46 1.76
CA GLY A 75 -0.87 18.31 0.42
C GLY A 75 0.09 18.52 -0.75
N ASN A 76 1.31 19.02 -0.50
CA ASN A 76 2.28 19.39 -1.52
C ASN A 76 3.55 18.51 -1.47
N THR A 77 4.09 18.30 -0.28
CA THR A 77 5.37 17.59 -0.08
C THR A 77 5.20 16.53 0.99
N PHE A 78 5.60 15.31 0.66
CA PHE A 78 5.56 14.17 1.57
C PHE A 78 6.85 14.13 2.40
N HIS A 79 6.75 14.42 3.69
CA HIS A 79 7.86 14.38 4.63
C HIS A 79 7.84 13.08 5.43
N ILE A 80 8.77 12.18 5.10
CA ILE A 80 8.86 10.86 5.73
C ILE A 80 9.29 11.03 7.19
N VAL A 81 8.40 10.73 8.13
CA VAL A 81 8.71 10.63 9.57
C VAL A 81 8.89 9.19 10.03
N TYR A 82 8.35 8.23 9.26
CA TYR A 82 8.50 6.81 9.51
C TYR A 82 8.63 6.05 8.19
N SER A 83 9.55 5.08 8.15
CA SER A 83 9.81 4.22 7.01
C SER A 83 9.89 2.76 7.46
N ASP A 84 9.09 1.89 6.82
CA ASP A 84 9.14 0.45 7.00
C ASP A 84 9.58 -0.20 5.69
N VAL A 85 10.82 -0.68 5.66
CA VAL A 85 11.42 -1.39 4.53
C VAL A 85 11.94 -2.72 5.09
N PRO A 86 11.39 -3.87 4.70
CA PRO A 86 11.86 -5.17 5.14
C PRO A 86 13.34 -5.39 4.76
N GLU A 87 14.18 -5.80 5.72
CA GLU A 87 15.63 -5.95 5.51
C GLU A 87 15.99 -7.22 4.70
N LYS A 88 15.20 -8.28 4.86
CA LYS A 88 15.41 -9.58 4.19
C LYS A 88 14.24 -9.91 3.28
N LYS A 89 14.50 -10.74 2.27
CA LYS A 89 13.52 -11.19 1.27
C LYS A 89 12.22 -11.80 1.86
N ASN A 90 12.31 -12.41 3.04
CA ASN A 90 11.17 -13.08 3.68
C ASN A 90 10.55 -12.26 4.82
N ASP A 91 11.08 -11.08 5.09
CA ASP A 91 10.52 -10.18 6.09
C ASP A 91 9.33 -9.44 5.48
N LEU A 92 8.37 -9.10 6.33
CA LEU A 92 7.16 -8.37 5.96
C LEU A 92 7.13 -7.06 6.73
N VAL A 93 6.47 -6.05 6.15
CA VAL A 93 6.16 -4.82 6.88
C VAL A 93 5.37 -5.11 8.17
N LYS A 94 5.46 -4.24 9.16
CA LYS A 94 4.76 -4.38 10.43
C LYS A 94 3.25 -4.25 10.25
N GLY A 95 2.82 -3.32 9.39
CA GLY A 95 1.40 -3.03 9.13
C GLY A 95 0.68 -2.28 10.26
N LYS A 96 1.36 -2.00 11.38
CA LYS A 96 0.89 -1.18 12.50
C LYS A 96 2.03 -0.31 12.99
N TYR A 97 1.76 0.99 13.15
CA TYR A 97 2.78 2.00 13.44
C TYR A 97 2.24 3.01 14.43
N GLU A 98 2.99 3.26 15.50
CA GLU A 98 2.75 4.40 16.39
C GLU A 98 3.64 5.56 15.92
N ILE A 99 3.02 6.70 15.63
CA ILE A 99 3.72 7.90 15.15
C ILE A 99 3.42 9.09 16.04
N GLU A 100 4.36 10.04 16.09
CA GLU A 100 4.15 11.32 16.75
C GLU A 100 3.42 12.31 15.83
N ILE A 101 2.51 13.08 16.40
CA ILE A 101 1.72 14.09 15.70
C ILE A 101 1.90 15.47 16.35
N PRO A 102 2.14 16.54 15.56
CA PRO A 102 2.49 17.85 16.11
C PRO A 102 1.29 18.65 16.65
N ALA A 103 0.06 18.31 16.28
CA ALA A 103 -1.12 19.10 16.62
C ALA A 103 -2.40 18.26 16.80
N ASP A 104 -3.43 18.92 17.36
CA ASP A 104 -4.76 18.33 17.56
C ASP A 104 -5.54 18.12 16.25
N LYS A 105 -5.17 18.83 15.17
CA LYS A 105 -5.66 18.61 13.82
C LYS A 105 -4.50 18.47 12.86
N VAL A 106 -4.31 17.28 12.33
CA VAL A 106 -3.22 16.99 11.38
C VAL A 106 -3.74 16.10 10.26
N LYS A 107 -3.07 16.18 9.11
CA LYS A 107 -3.29 15.24 8.03
C LYS A 107 -2.15 14.23 8.04
N ILE A 108 -2.48 12.97 8.26
CA ILE A 108 -1.52 11.88 8.17
C ILE A 108 -1.63 11.29 6.77
N ALA A 109 -0.50 11.20 6.07
CA ALA A 109 -0.42 10.54 4.79
C ALA A 109 0.40 9.26 4.91
N VAL A 110 -0.16 8.17 4.39
CA VAL A 110 0.45 6.85 4.36
C VAL A 110 0.66 6.48 2.91
N LYS A 111 1.93 6.37 2.51
CA LYS A 111 2.31 5.87 1.19
C LYS A 111 2.69 4.41 1.30
N ILE A 112 2.03 3.56 0.53
CA ILE A 112 2.30 2.13 0.43
C ILE A 112 2.80 1.85 -0.98
N ILE A 113 3.94 1.20 -1.09
CA ILE A 113 4.56 0.82 -2.36
C ILE A 113 4.50 -0.70 -2.45
N ASP A 114 3.97 -1.23 -3.55
CA ASP A 114 3.88 -2.67 -3.78
C ASP A 114 5.21 -3.26 -4.32
N MET A 115 5.30 -4.59 -4.37
CA MET A 115 6.48 -5.31 -4.88
C MET A 115 6.81 -5.04 -6.36
N LEU A 116 5.93 -4.37 -7.10
CA LEU A 116 6.12 -3.98 -8.51
C LEU A 116 6.36 -2.46 -8.67
N GLY A 117 6.41 -1.72 -7.55
CA GLY A 117 6.63 -0.27 -7.51
C GLY A 117 5.37 0.57 -7.69
N GLU A 118 4.17 -0.02 -7.65
CA GLU A 118 2.91 0.73 -7.70
C GLU A 118 2.65 1.41 -6.35
N GLU A 119 2.33 2.72 -6.39
CA GLU A 119 2.13 3.52 -5.18
C GLU A 119 0.64 3.75 -4.88
N VAL A 120 0.28 3.62 -3.59
CA VAL A 120 -1.01 4.04 -3.04
C VAL A 120 -0.76 5.09 -1.96
N LEU A 121 -1.38 6.26 -2.10
CA LEU A 121 -1.35 7.32 -1.10
C LEU A 121 -2.71 7.44 -0.41
N ALA A 122 -2.75 7.16 0.88
CA ALA A 122 -3.95 7.32 1.70
C ALA A 122 -3.75 8.48 2.69
N VAL A 123 -4.65 9.46 2.66
CA VAL A 123 -4.57 10.67 3.49
C VAL A 123 -5.79 10.75 4.39
N PHE A 124 -5.56 10.96 5.69
CA PHE A 124 -6.62 11.07 6.70
C PHE A 124 -6.38 12.28 7.58
N GLU A 125 -7.46 12.96 7.96
CA GLU A 125 -7.43 14.07 8.92
C GLU A 125 -7.93 13.58 10.28
N ILE A 126 -7.14 13.81 11.34
CA ILE A 126 -7.43 13.38 12.73
C ILE A 126 -7.07 14.44 13.77
#